data_AF-A0A0Q6T345-F1
#
_entry.id   AF-A0A0Q6T345-F1
#
_cell.length_a   1.000
_cell.length_b   1.000
_cell.length_c   1.000
_cell.angle_alpha   90.00
_cell.angle_beta   90.00
_cell.angle_gamma   90.00
#
_symmetry.space_group_name_H-M   'P 1'
#
loop_
_entity.id
_entity.type
_entity.pdbx_description
1 polymer ?
#
loop_
_entity_poly.entity_id
_entity_poly.type
_entity_poly.pdbx_seq_one_letter_code
_entity_poly.pdbx_strand_id
1 'polypeptide(L)'
;MASSLTYRRPVAFGERSVLNLTDLGILFGLFLAVMYAMDPFSIYIDKRTVFKHFHLMLIIPFFVLAWFGVRLNVARPTFEPVTPILWPLMLLAVWIIGGALYARLHSKIIETFLIMGSYMLVTAGAARFIADHRDPERLLNRYLALLFGAILIGAAWQAGYLRLWSKFHEMEALTVPLAAFFFVRAKSPMGRAMSLVLMLVLMLLVIKNTSFLVTGIALAYLWWCFVRPRLRDTYALGRMLHFYGLAVLGVLVVASYAAIKWLKHDALPDGNPKYRLFTYERTWADFTHSPIWGKSFSGAGAEQFGQFQVAASTQVLPSHSDLLDILGQGGLIGMLLFGFALWRIGRYVYVNYRARRPDTLSRTMEAHFHWLALSCLASIPVVAFNPIMLQPGKAFLLWMNVGIVLGIAMRCRANREAVNPT
;
A
#
# COMPACT_ATOMS: atom_id res chain seq x y z
N MET A 1 -22.23 -44.32 3.32
CA MET A 1 -22.43 -43.65 4.62
C MET A 1 -22.19 -42.16 4.43
N ALA A 2 -23.27 -41.41 4.20
CA ALA A 2 -23.21 -39.96 4.03
C ALA A 2 -23.23 -39.31 5.43
N SER A 3 -22.11 -38.74 5.87
CA SER A 3 -22.09 -37.92 7.06
C SER A 3 -22.80 -36.60 6.74
N SER A 4 -24.03 -36.46 7.23
CA SER A 4 -24.77 -35.20 7.23
C SER A 4 -23.97 -34.15 8.00
N LEU A 5 -23.21 -33.32 7.29
CA LEU A 5 -22.69 -32.05 7.81
C LEU A 5 -23.90 -31.18 8.09
N THR A 6 -24.36 -31.25 9.34
CA THR A 6 -25.39 -30.36 9.87
C THR A 6 -24.84 -28.95 9.81
N TYR A 7 -25.29 -28.20 8.80
CA TYR A 7 -25.12 -26.76 8.71
C TYR A 7 -25.77 -26.14 9.95
N ARG A 8 -24.98 -25.88 11.00
CA ARG A 8 -25.43 -25.06 12.12
C ARG A 8 -25.73 -23.69 11.54
N ARG A 9 -27.01 -23.29 11.62
CA ARG A 9 -27.48 -21.93 11.33
C ARG A 9 -26.47 -20.92 11.90
N PRO A 10 -26.19 -19.80 11.20
CA PRO A 10 -25.44 -18.71 11.80
C PRO A 10 -26.12 -18.34 13.11
N VAL A 11 -25.38 -18.46 14.21
CA VAL A 11 -25.84 -18.04 15.53
C VAL A 11 -26.35 -16.61 15.40
N ALA A 12 -27.59 -16.39 15.83
CA ALA A 12 -28.22 -15.08 15.79
C ALA A 12 -27.26 -14.03 16.39
N PHE A 13 -26.90 -13.04 15.58
CA PHE A 13 -26.03 -11.92 15.95
C PHE A 13 -26.76 -11.01 16.96
N GLY A 14 -26.75 -11.40 18.24
CA GLY A 14 -27.26 -10.60 19.35
C GLY A 14 -26.18 -9.91 20.17
N GLU A 15 -24.97 -10.46 20.22
CA GLU A 15 -23.86 -9.86 20.96
C GLU A 15 -23.00 -8.97 20.06
N ARG A 16 -22.88 -7.69 20.42
CA ARG A 16 -21.92 -6.79 19.79
C ARG A 16 -20.52 -7.39 20.00
N SER A 17 -19.93 -8.00 18.96
CA SER A 17 -18.58 -8.56 19.05
C SER A 17 -17.56 -7.46 19.42
N VAL A 18 -17.08 -7.48 20.66
CA VAL A 18 -16.07 -6.54 21.15
C VAL A 18 -14.75 -6.83 20.42
N LEU A 19 -13.93 -5.78 20.17
CA LEU A 19 -12.56 -5.97 19.70
C LEU A 19 -11.80 -6.82 20.70
N ASN A 20 -11.18 -7.90 20.24
CA ASN A 20 -10.42 -8.79 21.11
C ASN A 20 -8.98 -8.27 21.29
N LEU A 21 -8.21 -8.94 22.14
CA LEU A 21 -6.82 -8.57 22.41
C LEU A 21 -5.94 -8.55 21.14
N THR A 22 -6.11 -9.52 20.22
CA THR A 22 -5.35 -9.53 18.97
C THR A 22 -5.70 -8.37 18.04
N ASP A 23 -6.97 -7.95 18.02
CA ASP A 23 -7.43 -6.80 17.25
C ASP A 23 -6.81 -5.51 17.80
N LEU A 24 -6.82 -5.35 19.13
CA LEU A 24 -6.22 -4.19 19.81
C LEU A 24 -4.70 -4.16 19.62
N GLY A 25 -4.02 -5.30 19.71
CA GLY A 25 -2.59 -5.42 19.46
C GLY A 25 -2.19 -5.03 18.04
N ILE A 26 -2.96 -5.47 17.04
CA ILE A 26 -2.77 -5.09 15.64
C ILE A 26 -3.05 -3.60 15.40
N LEU A 27 -4.13 -3.06 15.97
CA LEU A 27 -4.43 -1.63 15.91
C LEU A 27 -3.35 -0.78 16.57
N PHE A 28 -2.77 -1.25 17.68
CA PHE A 28 -1.66 -0.59 18.34
C PHE A 28 -0.37 -0.64 17.48
N GLY A 29 -0.07 -1.78 16.86
CA GLY A 29 1.01 -1.88 15.88
C GLY A 29 0.83 -0.92 14.70
N LEU A 30 -0.40 -0.80 14.18
CA LEU A 30 -0.75 0.17 13.13
C LEU A 30 -0.61 1.62 13.61
N PHE A 31 -1.02 1.92 14.84
CA PHE A 31 -0.82 3.23 15.45
C PHE A 31 0.66 3.61 15.48
N LEU A 32 1.52 2.72 15.96
CA LEU A 32 2.95 2.95 15.99
C LEU A 32 3.54 3.12 14.57
N ALA A 33 3.12 2.29 13.61
CA ALA A 33 3.57 2.41 12.23
C ALA A 33 3.20 3.77 11.61
N VAL A 34 1.99 4.27 11.88
CA VAL A 34 1.53 5.59 11.43
C VAL A 34 2.30 6.72 12.12
N MET A 35 2.52 6.61 13.44
CA MET A 35 3.33 7.56 14.18
C MET A 35 4.76 7.63 13.65
N TYR A 36 5.33 6.48 13.26
CA TYR A 36 6.68 6.42 12.69
C TYR A 36 6.72 6.94 11.26
N ALA A 37 5.69 6.67 10.46
CA ALA A 37 5.60 7.17 9.09
C ALA A 37 5.43 8.70 9.04
N MET A 38 4.74 9.28 10.03
CA MET A 38 4.52 10.72 10.12
C MET A 38 5.59 11.48 10.89
N ASP A 39 6.23 10.83 11.87
CA ASP A 39 7.20 11.44 12.79
C ASP A 39 6.75 12.83 13.32
N PRO A 40 5.55 12.93 13.95
CA PRO A 40 4.96 14.22 14.29
C PRO A 40 5.81 15.02 15.28
N PHE A 41 6.60 14.32 16.11
CA PHE A 41 7.49 14.93 17.10
C PHE A 41 8.91 15.18 16.58
N SER A 42 9.20 14.84 15.32
CA SER A 42 10.55 14.98 14.75
C SER A 42 11.66 14.28 15.56
N ILE A 43 11.35 13.12 16.14
CA ILE A 43 12.26 12.35 16.99
C ILE A 43 13.17 11.44 16.14
N TYR A 44 12.80 11.19 14.87
CA TYR A 44 13.52 10.30 13.95
C TYR A 44 13.68 8.89 14.52
N ILE A 45 12.58 8.33 15.06
CA ILE A 45 12.55 6.98 15.65
C ILE A 45 12.90 5.93 14.59
N ASP A 46 12.51 6.18 13.34
CA ASP A 46 12.83 5.37 12.16
C ASP A 46 14.34 5.24 11.89
N LYS A 47 15.16 6.20 12.33
CA LYS A 47 16.62 6.15 12.22
C LYS A 47 17.31 5.42 13.37
N ARG A 48 16.59 5.09 14.45
CA ARG A 48 17.15 4.41 15.62
C ARG A 48 17.07 2.89 15.41
N THR A 49 18.23 2.23 15.23
CA THR A 49 18.35 0.80 14.89
C THR A 49 17.44 -0.14 15.68
N VAL A 50 17.30 0.04 16.99
CA VAL A 50 16.48 -0.83 17.85
C VAL A 50 14.99 -0.52 17.71
N PHE A 51 14.63 0.76 17.75
CA PHE A 51 13.23 1.17 17.77
C PHE A 51 12.57 1.12 16.40
N LYS A 52 13.34 1.24 15.31
CA LYS A 52 12.78 1.30 13.95
C LYS A 52 11.98 0.06 13.54
N HIS A 53 12.19 -1.08 14.21
CA HIS A 53 11.46 -2.34 13.98
C HIS A 53 10.40 -2.66 15.04
N PHE A 54 10.19 -1.78 16.03
CA PHE A 54 9.37 -2.09 17.21
C PHE A 54 7.92 -2.43 16.85
N HIS A 55 7.28 -1.70 15.93
CA HIS A 55 5.92 -2.00 15.47
C HIS A 55 5.82 -3.37 14.77
N LEU A 56 6.86 -3.79 14.05
CA LEU A 56 6.91 -5.12 13.43
C LEU A 56 7.07 -6.22 14.48
N MET A 57 7.99 -6.04 15.43
CA MET A 57 8.20 -6.98 16.54
C MET A 57 6.93 -7.14 17.38
N LEU A 58 6.17 -6.06 17.56
CA LEU A 58 4.92 -6.06 18.31
C LEU A 58 3.79 -6.79 17.58
N ILE A 59 3.65 -6.63 16.26
CA ILE A 59 2.50 -7.23 15.54
C ILE A 59 2.66 -8.75 15.31
N ILE A 60 3.89 -9.25 15.17
CA ILE A 60 4.15 -10.66 14.85
C ILE A 60 3.50 -11.60 15.88
N PRO A 61 3.68 -11.42 17.21
CA PRO A 61 2.99 -12.23 18.21
C PRO A 61 1.47 -12.22 18.06
N PHE A 62 0.86 -11.08 17.70
CA PHE A 62 -0.59 -11.01 17.53
C PHE A 62 -1.07 -11.75 16.27
N PHE A 63 -0.32 -11.73 15.17
CA PHE A 63 -0.63 -12.58 14.01
C PHE A 63 -0.53 -14.06 14.37
N VAL A 64 0.51 -14.45 15.11
CA VAL A 64 0.70 -15.84 15.56
C VAL A 64 -0.45 -16.27 16.48
N LEU A 65 -0.79 -15.46 17.50
CA LEU A 65 -1.89 -15.73 18.43
C LEU A 65 -3.25 -15.82 17.70
N ALA A 66 -3.51 -14.90 16.77
CA ALA A 66 -4.76 -14.93 16.00
C ALA A 66 -4.86 -16.20 15.14
N TRP A 67 -3.75 -16.60 14.51
CA TRP A 67 -3.68 -17.83 13.72
C TRP A 67 -3.89 -19.09 14.58
N PHE A 68 -3.21 -19.19 15.73
CA PHE A 68 -3.42 -20.28 16.68
C PHE A 68 -4.85 -20.32 17.21
N GLY A 69 -5.41 -19.16 17.60
CA GLY A 69 -6.78 -19.07 18.10
C GLY A 69 -7.84 -19.50 17.09
N VAL A 70 -7.58 -19.28 15.79
CA VAL A 70 -8.46 -19.79 14.72
C VAL A 70 -8.34 -21.31 14.59
N ARG A 71 -7.12 -21.86 14.62
CA ARG A 71 -6.92 -23.32 14.49
C ARG A 71 -7.47 -24.13 15.66
N LEU A 72 -7.43 -23.57 16.87
CA LEU A 72 -8.04 -24.20 18.05
C LEU A 72 -9.57 -24.17 17.99
N ASN A 73 -10.16 -23.31 17.17
CA ASN A 73 -11.61 -23.17 17.04
C ASN A 73 -12.13 -24.00 15.86
N VAL A 74 -12.41 -25.29 16.13
CA VAL A 74 -12.88 -26.30 15.15
C VAL A 74 -14.16 -25.87 14.41
N ALA A 75 -14.92 -24.92 14.97
CA ALA A 75 -16.16 -24.41 14.35
C ALA A 75 -15.92 -23.35 13.25
N ARG A 76 -14.68 -22.98 12.95
CA ARG A 76 -14.40 -21.95 11.93
C ARG A 76 -14.04 -22.57 10.57
N PRO A 77 -14.59 -22.04 9.47
CA PRO A 77 -14.19 -22.47 8.13
C PRO A 77 -12.69 -22.20 7.93
N THR A 78 -11.96 -23.23 7.53
CA THR A 78 -10.55 -23.11 7.16
C THR A 78 -10.45 -22.49 5.78
N PHE A 79 -9.94 -21.25 5.71
CA PHE A 79 -9.61 -20.63 4.43
C PHE A 79 -8.39 -21.30 3.78
N GLU A 80 -8.31 -21.20 2.46
CA GLU A 80 -7.14 -21.63 1.69
C GLU A 80 -5.84 -21.06 2.26
N PRO A 81 -4.73 -21.81 2.15
CA PRO A 81 -3.42 -21.30 2.53
C PRO A 81 -3.07 -20.07 1.68
N VAL A 82 -2.43 -19.06 2.29
CA VAL A 82 -1.94 -17.86 1.59
C VAL A 82 -0.70 -18.16 0.74
N THR A 83 0.05 -19.21 1.08
CA THR A 83 1.35 -19.56 0.49
C THR A 83 1.31 -19.73 -1.02
N PRO A 84 0.35 -20.44 -1.64
CA PRO A 84 0.30 -20.55 -3.09
C PRO A 84 0.22 -19.19 -3.78
N ILE A 85 -0.49 -18.21 -3.20
CA ILE A 85 -0.64 -16.87 -3.80
C ILE A 85 0.64 -16.05 -3.59
N LEU A 86 1.25 -16.15 -2.40
CA LEU A 86 2.32 -15.27 -1.95
C LEU A 86 3.74 -15.83 -2.11
N TRP A 87 3.92 -17.07 -2.56
CA TRP A 87 5.25 -17.68 -2.63
C TRP A 87 6.30 -16.83 -3.36
N PRO A 88 6.02 -16.09 -4.47
CA PRO A 88 7.05 -15.30 -5.12
C PRO A 88 7.49 -14.12 -4.24
N LEU A 89 6.55 -13.51 -3.51
CA LEU A 89 6.83 -12.45 -2.57
C LEU A 89 7.64 -12.96 -1.38
N MET A 90 7.27 -14.14 -0.84
CA MET A 90 7.98 -14.77 0.26
C MET A 90 9.41 -15.15 -0.14
N LEU A 91 9.59 -15.70 -1.34
CA LEU A 91 10.91 -16.04 -1.88
C LEU A 91 11.78 -14.80 -2.05
N LEU A 92 11.23 -13.73 -2.64
CA LEU A 92 11.92 -12.45 -2.75
C LEU A 92 12.29 -11.88 -1.37
N ALA A 93 11.35 -11.89 -0.42
CA ALA A 93 11.57 -11.40 0.93
C ALA A 93 12.69 -12.17 1.64
N VAL A 94 12.70 -13.50 1.56
CA VAL A 94 13.76 -14.35 2.13
C VAL A 94 15.10 -14.06 1.49
N TRP A 95 15.14 -13.90 0.16
CA TRP A 95 16.38 -13.55 -0.55
C TRP A 95 16.92 -12.17 -0.13
N ILE A 96 16.06 -11.16 -0.04
CA ILE A 96 16.40 -9.82 0.45
C ILE A 96 16.93 -9.89 1.88
N ILE A 97 16.26 -10.61 2.78
CA ILE A 97 16.69 -10.78 4.17
C ILE A 97 18.06 -11.45 4.22
N GLY A 98 18.27 -12.53 3.46
CA GLY A 98 19.55 -13.23 3.40
C GLY A 98 20.70 -12.32 2.95
N GLY A 99 20.51 -11.59 1.84
CA GLY A 99 21.47 -10.62 1.34
C GLY A 99 21.75 -9.48 2.33
N ALA A 100 20.69 -8.92 2.93
CA ALA A 100 20.80 -7.85 3.90
C ALA A 100 21.50 -8.28 5.20
N LEU A 101 21.26 -9.52 5.67
CA LEU A 101 21.95 -10.09 6.82
C LEU A 101 23.43 -10.31 6.51
N TYR A 102 23.76 -10.82 5.31
CA TYR A 102 25.14 -10.93 4.87
C TYR A 102 25.82 -9.55 4.84
N ALA A 103 25.19 -8.54 4.24
CA ALA A 103 25.69 -7.17 4.21
C ALA A 103 25.95 -6.61 5.62
N ARG A 104 25.02 -6.85 6.54
CA ARG A 104 25.09 -6.36 7.93
C ARG A 104 26.17 -7.05 8.75
N LEU A 105 26.23 -8.38 8.67
CA LEU A 105 27.09 -9.20 9.54
C LEU A 105 28.50 -9.35 8.98
N HIS A 106 28.64 -9.53 7.67
CA HIS A 106 29.92 -9.76 7.02
C HIS A 106 30.53 -8.44 6.52
N SER A 107 29.78 -7.67 5.72
CA SER A 107 30.27 -6.42 5.12
C SER A 107 30.15 -5.19 6.04
N LYS A 108 29.61 -5.36 7.25
CA LYS A 108 29.42 -4.31 8.27
C LYS A 108 28.64 -3.08 7.77
N ILE A 109 27.78 -3.28 6.77
CA ILE A 109 26.93 -2.22 6.23
C ILE A 109 25.81 -1.91 7.24
N ILE A 110 25.67 -0.65 7.63
CA ILE A 110 24.68 -0.24 8.63
C ILE A 110 23.29 -0.20 8.01
N GLU A 111 23.09 0.55 6.93
CA GLU A 111 21.79 0.64 6.25
C GLU A 111 21.70 -0.43 5.16
N THR A 112 20.86 -1.44 5.39
CA THR A 112 20.68 -2.60 4.52
C THR A 112 19.21 -2.74 4.10
N PHE A 113 18.94 -3.66 3.18
CA PHE A 113 17.59 -3.97 2.69
C PHE A 113 16.72 -4.78 3.68
N LEU A 114 17.14 -4.91 4.94
CA LEU A 114 16.43 -5.72 5.94
C LEU A 114 14.98 -5.25 6.14
N ILE A 115 14.74 -3.94 6.11
CA ILE A 115 13.40 -3.34 6.20
C ILE A 115 12.55 -3.78 4.99
N MET A 116 13.09 -3.70 3.77
CA MET A 116 12.35 -4.08 2.58
C MET A 116 11.87 -5.54 2.66
N GLY A 117 12.79 -6.47 2.96
CA GLY A 117 12.49 -7.89 3.03
C GLY A 117 11.59 -8.28 4.22
N SER A 118 11.85 -7.78 5.43
CA SER A 118 11.08 -8.19 6.62
C SER A 118 9.63 -7.71 6.57
N TYR A 119 9.39 -6.51 6.01
CA TYR A 119 8.04 -5.95 5.96
C TYR A 119 7.19 -6.56 4.83
N MET A 120 7.79 -7.07 3.75
CA MET A 120 7.07 -7.87 2.74
C MET A 120 6.32 -9.07 3.35
N LEU A 121 6.90 -9.69 4.39
CA LEU A 121 6.29 -10.84 5.06
C LEU A 121 5.02 -10.49 5.85
N VAL A 122 4.81 -9.21 6.20
CA VAL A 122 3.59 -8.72 6.86
C VAL A 122 2.36 -9.01 6.01
N THR A 123 2.49 -8.99 4.68
CA THR A 123 1.38 -9.28 3.75
C THR A 123 0.73 -10.63 4.02
N ALA A 124 1.51 -11.68 4.32
CA ALA A 124 0.98 -13.00 4.60
C ALA A 124 0.20 -13.04 5.92
N GLY A 125 0.76 -12.44 6.98
CA GLY A 125 0.12 -12.35 8.29
C GLY A 125 -1.19 -11.55 8.23
N ALA A 126 -1.16 -10.38 7.60
CA ALA A 126 -2.32 -9.51 7.44
C ALA A 126 -3.43 -10.15 6.58
N ALA A 127 -3.07 -10.79 5.46
CA ALA A 127 -4.04 -11.50 4.62
C ALA A 127 -4.74 -12.61 5.38
N ARG A 128 -3.98 -13.44 6.09
CA ARG A 128 -4.55 -14.53 6.89
C ARG A 128 -5.41 -14.01 8.03
N PHE A 129 -4.94 -13.00 8.75
CA PHE A 129 -5.67 -12.39 9.85
C PHE A 129 -7.04 -11.87 9.40
N ILE A 130 -7.09 -11.10 8.31
CA ILE A 130 -8.35 -10.53 7.79
C ILE A 130 -9.29 -11.60 7.23
N ALA A 131 -8.76 -12.61 6.54
CA ALA A 131 -9.56 -13.72 6.03
C ALA A 131 -10.29 -14.44 7.18
N ASP A 132 -9.57 -14.76 8.24
CA ASP A 132 -10.07 -15.54 9.38
C ASP A 132 -10.85 -14.72 10.43
N HIS A 133 -10.79 -13.38 10.35
CA HIS A 133 -11.39 -12.48 11.32
C HIS A 133 -12.92 -12.61 11.34
N ARG A 134 -13.57 -12.58 12.50
CA ARG A 134 -15.04 -12.69 12.56
C ARG A 134 -15.74 -11.46 11.97
N ASP A 135 -15.35 -10.27 12.43
CA ASP A 135 -15.91 -8.99 12.00
C ASP A 135 -14.80 -8.00 11.56
N PRO A 136 -14.19 -8.21 10.38
CA PRO A 136 -13.10 -7.36 9.91
C PRO A 136 -13.55 -5.92 9.68
N GLU A 137 -14.85 -5.67 9.46
CA GLU A 137 -15.37 -4.34 9.21
C GLU A 137 -15.12 -3.39 10.38
N ARG A 138 -15.36 -3.85 11.63
CA ARG A 138 -15.07 -3.06 12.83
C ARG A 138 -13.60 -2.69 12.94
N LEU A 139 -12.71 -3.67 12.74
CA LEU A 139 -11.26 -3.45 12.74
C LEU A 139 -10.88 -2.40 11.69
N LEU A 140 -11.38 -2.55 10.45
CA LEU A 140 -11.09 -1.64 9.35
C LEU A 140 -11.66 -0.24 9.59
N ASN A 141 -12.81 -0.11 10.25
CA ASN A 141 -13.33 1.20 10.68
C ASN A 141 -12.40 1.89 11.69
N ARG A 142 -11.80 1.13 12.62
CA ARG A 142 -10.81 1.69 13.56
C ARG A 142 -9.49 2.03 12.88
N TYR A 143 -9.04 1.18 11.96
CA TYR A 143 -7.85 1.48 11.14
C TYR A 143 -8.05 2.73 10.28
N LEU A 144 -9.22 2.86 9.64
CA LEU A 144 -9.60 4.04 8.88
C LEU A 144 -9.62 5.29 9.78
N ALA A 145 -10.24 5.22 10.96
CA ALA A 145 -10.28 6.35 11.89
C ALA A 145 -8.88 6.79 12.33
N LEU A 146 -7.99 5.83 12.58
CA LEU A 146 -6.60 6.07 12.92
C LEU A 146 -5.86 6.78 11.79
N LEU A 147 -5.96 6.27 10.56
CA LEU A 147 -5.35 6.92 9.39
C LEU A 147 -5.97 8.29 9.10
N PHE A 148 -7.28 8.44 9.25
CA PHE A 148 -7.94 9.72 9.08
C PHE A 148 -7.44 10.76 10.08
N GLY A 149 -7.37 10.40 11.36
CA GLY A 149 -6.81 11.27 12.41
C GLY A 149 -5.36 11.65 12.12
N ALA A 150 -4.56 10.69 11.66
CA ALA A 150 -3.19 10.90 11.23
C ALA A 150 -3.09 11.91 10.07
N ILE A 151 -3.92 11.75 9.04
CA ILE A 151 -3.99 12.66 7.89
C ILE A 151 -4.39 14.07 8.35
N LEU A 152 -5.37 14.20 9.24
CA LEU A 152 -5.78 15.50 9.77
C LEU A 152 -4.66 16.19 10.55
N ILE A 153 -3.97 15.46 11.42
CA ILE A 153 -2.82 15.98 12.18
C ILE A 153 -1.74 16.45 11.20
N GLY A 154 -1.39 15.62 10.20
CA GLY A 154 -0.38 15.96 9.21
C GLY A 154 -0.77 17.16 8.34
N ALA A 155 -2.04 17.24 7.94
CA ALA A 155 -2.59 18.38 7.20
C ALA A 155 -2.54 19.67 8.02
N ALA A 156 -2.94 19.61 9.29
CA ALA A 156 -2.89 20.74 10.21
C ALA A 156 -1.45 21.23 10.40
N TRP A 157 -0.51 20.31 10.54
CA TRP A 157 0.91 20.63 10.67
C TRP A 157 1.49 21.25 9.38
N GLN A 158 1.14 20.70 8.21
CA GLN A 158 1.54 21.22 6.91
C GLN A 158 1.05 22.67 6.71
N ALA A 159 -0.19 22.94 7.14
CA ALA A 159 -0.78 24.27 7.09
C ALA A 159 -0.13 25.24 8.11
N GLY A 160 0.09 24.78 9.34
CA GLY A 160 0.63 25.59 10.44
C GLY A 160 2.10 26.00 10.27
N TYR A 161 2.93 25.14 9.68
CA TYR A 161 4.36 25.42 9.46
C TYR A 161 4.67 26.07 8.10
N LEU A 162 3.68 26.74 7.47
CA LEU A 162 3.85 27.49 6.21
C LEU A 162 4.58 26.69 5.12
N ARG A 163 4.27 25.40 4.97
CA ARG A 163 4.90 24.49 3.98
C ARG A 163 6.40 24.18 4.19
N LEU A 164 7.02 24.66 5.28
CA LEU A 164 8.40 24.31 5.64
C LEU A 164 8.50 22.87 6.15
N TRP A 165 7.41 22.34 6.71
CA TRP A 165 7.37 20.97 7.20
C TRP A 165 7.18 20.01 6.04
N SER A 166 8.28 19.68 5.38
CA SER A 166 8.28 18.76 4.26
C SER A 166 8.10 17.29 4.73
N LYS A 167 8.02 16.98 6.03
CA LYS A 167 8.00 15.59 6.51
C LYS A 167 6.73 14.77 6.22
N PHE A 168 5.64 15.37 5.72
CA PHE A 168 4.47 14.63 5.21
C PHE A 168 4.73 13.95 3.85
N HIS A 169 6.00 13.77 3.49
CA HIS A 169 6.46 13.19 2.23
C HIS A 169 6.03 11.72 2.09
N GLU A 170 5.51 11.35 0.92
CA GLU A 170 5.33 9.97 0.44
C GLU A 170 4.14 9.21 1.06
N MET A 171 3.21 9.92 1.69
CA MET A 171 1.95 9.36 2.21
C MET A 171 0.78 9.56 1.24
N GLU A 172 1.00 10.17 0.06
CA GLU A 172 -0.02 10.42 -0.96
C GLU A 172 -0.74 9.15 -1.41
N ALA A 173 -0.06 8.00 -1.42
CA ALA A 173 -0.65 6.69 -1.73
C ALA A 173 -1.63 6.19 -0.67
N LEU A 174 -1.69 6.80 0.51
CA LEU A 174 -2.69 6.51 1.56
C LEU A 174 -3.72 7.63 1.68
N THR A 175 -3.29 8.88 1.51
CA THR A 175 -4.14 10.06 1.73
C THR A 175 -5.10 10.30 0.58
N VAL A 176 -4.64 10.38 -0.67
CA VAL A 176 -5.51 10.67 -1.82
C VAL A 176 -6.55 9.55 -2.03
N PRO A 177 -6.19 8.26 -1.93
CA PRO A 177 -7.17 7.17 -2.06
C PRO A 177 -8.27 7.16 -1.00
N LEU A 178 -8.09 7.82 0.14
CA LEU A 178 -9.12 7.95 1.18
C LEU A 178 -10.41 8.57 0.62
N ALA A 179 -10.30 9.49 -0.33
CA ALA A 179 -11.46 10.08 -1.00
C ALA A 179 -12.31 9.03 -1.74
N ALA A 180 -11.71 7.93 -2.21
CA ALA A 180 -12.45 6.83 -2.81
C ALA A 180 -13.35 6.10 -1.80
N PHE A 181 -12.96 6.02 -0.52
CA PHE A 181 -13.84 5.49 0.52
C PHE A 181 -15.15 6.28 0.60
N PHE A 182 -15.05 7.61 0.70
CA PHE A 182 -16.20 8.50 0.77
C PHE A 182 -17.02 8.46 -0.52
N PHE A 183 -16.36 8.41 -1.68
CA PHE A 183 -17.03 8.31 -2.97
C PHE A 183 -17.91 7.05 -3.07
N VAL A 184 -17.39 5.91 -2.63
CA VAL A 184 -18.11 4.63 -2.64
C VAL A 184 -19.27 4.64 -1.64
N ARG A 185 -19.07 5.24 -0.45
CA ARG A 185 -20.14 5.33 0.56
C ARG A 185 -21.24 6.33 0.21
N ALA A 186 -20.94 7.34 -0.61
CA ALA A 186 -21.88 8.39 -0.95
C ALA A 186 -23.08 7.83 -1.76
N LYS A 187 -24.27 8.02 -1.21
CA LYS A 187 -25.55 7.63 -1.86
C LYS A 187 -26.03 8.66 -2.88
N SER A 188 -25.66 9.93 -2.71
CA SER A 188 -26.07 11.03 -3.59
C SER A 188 -24.98 11.43 -4.59
N PRO A 189 -25.35 11.94 -5.78
CA PRO A 189 -24.40 12.51 -6.74
C PRO A 189 -23.57 13.65 -6.12
N MET A 190 -24.20 14.49 -5.29
CA MET A 190 -23.51 15.57 -4.58
C MET A 190 -22.42 15.04 -3.64
N GLY A 191 -22.70 13.98 -2.86
CA GLY A 191 -21.69 13.38 -1.99
C GLY A 191 -20.51 12.77 -2.77
N ARG A 192 -20.78 12.20 -3.95
CA ARG A 192 -19.73 11.72 -4.87
C ARG A 192 -18.90 12.88 -5.42
N ALA A 193 -19.53 13.97 -5.84
CA ALA A 193 -18.84 15.18 -6.30
C ALA A 193 -17.95 15.77 -5.19
N MET A 194 -18.47 15.89 -3.96
CA MET A 194 -17.69 16.34 -2.80
C MET A 194 -16.50 15.42 -2.48
N SER A 195 -16.63 14.11 -2.70
CA SER A 195 -15.52 13.18 -2.54
C SER A 195 -14.43 13.40 -3.60
N LEU A 196 -14.81 13.72 -4.85
CA LEU A 196 -13.85 14.09 -5.89
C LEU A 196 -13.17 15.43 -5.58
N VAL A 197 -13.91 16.42 -5.08
CA VAL A 197 -13.33 17.70 -4.62
C VAL A 197 -12.34 17.45 -3.48
N LEU A 198 -12.69 16.60 -2.49
CA LEU A 198 -11.79 16.20 -1.42
C LEU A 198 -10.49 15.56 -1.97
N MET A 199 -10.60 14.70 -2.98
CA MET A 199 -9.43 14.10 -3.64
C MET A 199 -8.49 15.17 -4.20
N LEU A 200 -9.04 16.18 -4.88
CA LEU A 200 -8.26 17.30 -5.43
C LEU A 200 -7.65 18.16 -4.32
N VAL A 201 -8.38 18.42 -3.24
CA VAL A 201 -7.84 19.14 -2.07
C VAL A 201 -6.67 18.39 -1.44
N LEU A 202 -6.79 17.07 -1.27
CA LEU A 202 -5.70 16.24 -0.71
C LEU A 202 -4.49 16.18 -1.64
N MET A 203 -4.69 16.14 -2.95
CA MET A 203 -3.60 16.26 -3.94
C MET A 203 -2.85 17.59 -3.80
N LEU A 204 -3.60 18.69 -3.64
CA LEU A 204 -3.09 20.05 -3.49
C LEU A 204 -2.55 20.36 -2.09
N LEU A 205 -2.82 19.52 -1.10
CA LEU A 205 -2.22 19.66 0.23
C LEU A 205 -0.75 19.21 0.22
N VAL A 206 -0.44 18.15 -0.55
CA VAL A 206 0.91 17.58 -0.67
C VAL A 206 1.76 18.31 -1.71
N ILE A 207 1.14 18.80 -2.81
CA ILE A 207 1.78 19.50 -3.94
C ILE A 207 3.09 18.82 -4.39
N LYS A 208 2.99 17.60 -4.91
CA LYS A 208 4.13 16.83 -5.45
C LYS A 208 3.79 16.16 -6.77
N ASN A 209 4.80 15.94 -7.62
CA ASN A 209 4.65 15.17 -8.87
C ASN A 209 3.97 13.81 -8.62
N THR A 210 4.32 13.13 -7.54
CA THR A 210 3.73 11.84 -7.15
C THR A 210 2.28 11.95 -6.70
N SER A 211 1.84 13.06 -6.07
CA SER A 211 0.43 13.25 -5.70
C SER A 211 -0.47 13.45 -6.92
N PHE A 212 0.03 14.09 -7.99
CA PHE A 212 -0.66 14.17 -9.28
C PHE A 212 -0.81 12.80 -9.94
N LEU A 213 0.26 12.00 -9.96
CA LEU A 213 0.22 10.63 -10.49
C LEU A 213 -0.77 9.75 -9.73
N VAL A 214 -0.73 9.80 -8.40
CA VAL A 214 -1.66 9.06 -7.54
C VAL A 214 -3.11 9.49 -7.80
N THR A 215 -3.38 10.79 -7.93
CA THR A 215 -4.72 11.30 -8.27
C THR A 215 -5.17 10.82 -9.65
N GLY A 216 -4.29 10.82 -10.65
CA GLY A 216 -4.59 10.28 -11.98
C GLY A 216 -4.97 8.81 -11.93
N ILE A 217 -4.23 7.99 -11.18
CA ILE A 217 -4.55 6.57 -10.95
C ILE A 217 -5.89 6.42 -10.23
N ALA A 218 -6.14 7.25 -9.21
CA ALA A 218 -7.41 7.24 -8.47
C ALA A 218 -8.61 7.52 -9.36
N LEU A 219 -8.53 8.55 -10.20
CA LEU A 219 -9.58 8.90 -11.16
C LEU A 219 -9.75 7.81 -12.22
N ALA A 220 -8.67 7.26 -12.76
CA ALA A 220 -8.71 6.15 -13.72
C ALA A 220 -9.33 4.89 -13.10
N TYR A 221 -9.00 4.58 -11.85
CA TYR A 221 -9.58 3.46 -11.11
C TYR A 221 -11.07 3.65 -10.86
N LEU A 222 -11.49 4.83 -10.38
CA LEU A 222 -12.90 5.15 -10.19
C LEU A 222 -13.67 5.11 -11.52
N TRP A 223 -13.08 5.61 -12.60
CA TRP A 223 -13.64 5.49 -13.95
C TRP A 223 -13.83 4.03 -14.36
N TRP A 224 -12.79 3.22 -14.22
CA TRP A 224 -12.81 1.81 -14.60
C TRP A 224 -13.81 0.98 -13.80
N CYS A 225 -13.93 1.25 -12.49
CA CYS A 225 -14.82 0.53 -11.61
C CYS A 225 -16.26 1.04 -11.69
N PHE A 226 -16.51 2.34 -11.78
CA PHE A 226 -17.86 2.92 -11.58
C PHE A 226 -18.50 3.49 -12.84
N VAL A 227 -17.70 4.00 -13.79
CA VAL A 227 -18.23 4.63 -15.01
C VAL A 227 -18.28 3.63 -16.16
N ARG A 228 -17.19 2.89 -16.38
CA ARG A 228 -17.06 1.94 -17.48
C ARG A 228 -18.17 0.88 -17.52
N PRO A 229 -18.57 0.21 -16.42
CA PRO A 229 -19.63 -0.80 -16.50
C PRO A 229 -20.95 -0.24 -17.03
N ARG A 230 -21.28 1.01 -16.69
CA ARG A 230 -22.50 1.69 -17.19
C ARG A 230 -22.43 2.04 -18.67
N LEU A 231 -21.23 2.23 -19.22
CA LEU A 231 -21.01 2.57 -20.62
C LEU A 231 -20.89 1.34 -21.53
N ARG A 232 -20.35 0.23 -20.99
CA ARG A 232 -19.98 -0.95 -21.79
C ARG A 232 -21.16 -1.86 -22.12
N ASP A 233 -22.19 -1.88 -21.28
CA ASP A 233 -23.27 -2.86 -21.37
C ASP A 233 -24.37 -2.52 -22.38
N THR A 234 -24.31 -1.36 -23.06
CA THR A 234 -25.47 -0.88 -23.82
C THR A 234 -25.22 -0.54 -25.30
N TYR A 235 -24.12 0.12 -25.72
CA TYR A 235 -23.95 0.55 -27.14
C TYR A 235 -22.49 0.72 -27.60
N ALA A 236 -22.22 0.65 -28.91
CA ALA A 236 -20.91 0.96 -29.52
C ALA A 236 -20.43 2.38 -29.19
N LEU A 237 -21.36 3.34 -29.11
CA LEU A 237 -21.12 4.71 -28.66
C LEU A 237 -20.57 4.76 -27.22
N GLY A 238 -21.05 3.89 -26.32
CA GLY A 238 -20.54 3.82 -24.95
C GLY A 238 -19.09 3.34 -24.87
N ARG A 239 -18.67 2.45 -25.79
CA ARG A 239 -17.24 2.07 -25.91
C ARG A 239 -16.39 3.23 -26.42
N MET A 240 -16.87 3.98 -27.42
CA MET A 240 -16.17 5.19 -27.90
C MET A 240 -16.07 6.25 -26.78
N LEU A 241 -17.18 6.55 -26.09
CA LEU A 241 -17.19 7.47 -24.95
C LEU A 241 -16.25 7.03 -23.81
N HIS A 242 -16.09 5.73 -23.59
CA HIS A 242 -15.09 5.22 -22.64
C HIS A 242 -13.66 5.59 -23.04
N PHE A 243 -13.28 5.36 -24.31
CA PHE A 243 -11.94 5.66 -24.82
C PHE A 243 -11.68 7.17 -24.86
N TYR A 244 -12.59 7.95 -25.44
CA TYR A 244 -12.45 9.40 -25.52
C TYR A 244 -12.54 10.06 -24.14
N GLY A 245 -13.41 9.59 -23.25
CA GLY A 245 -13.51 10.09 -21.88
C GLY A 245 -12.24 9.85 -21.07
N LEU A 246 -11.61 8.68 -21.21
CA LEU A 246 -10.31 8.40 -20.59
C LEU A 246 -9.20 9.28 -21.18
N ALA A 247 -9.20 9.50 -22.50
CA ALA A 247 -8.25 10.39 -23.17
C ALA A 247 -8.40 11.85 -22.69
N VAL A 248 -9.64 12.36 -22.62
CA VAL A 248 -9.94 13.69 -22.08
C VAL A 248 -9.50 13.79 -20.63
N LEU A 249 -9.79 12.80 -19.80
CA LEU A 249 -9.32 12.76 -18.41
C LEU A 249 -7.80 12.81 -18.32
N GLY A 250 -7.10 12.05 -19.15
CA GLY A 250 -5.64 12.08 -19.25
C GLY A 250 -5.11 13.45 -19.64
N VAL A 251 -5.69 14.06 -20.68
CA VAL A 251 -5.34 15.42 -21.12
C VAL A 251 -5.58 16.44 -20.01
N LEU A 252 -6.71 16.36 -19.30
CA LEU A 252 -7.02 17.27 -18.18
C LEU A 252 -6.03 17.12 -17.02
N VAL A 253 -5.62 15.90 -16.67
CA VAL A 253 -4.61 15.66 -15.64
C VAL A 253 -3.27 16.27 -16.05
N VAL A 254 -2.83 16.03 -17.30
CA VAL A 254 -1.57 16.58 -17.83
C VAL A 254 -1.62 18.11 -17.94
N ALA A 255 -2.72 18.67 -18.45
CA ALA A 255 -2.92 20.11 -18.58
C ALA A 255 -2.97 20.79 -17.21
N SER A 256 -3.65 20.18 -16.23
CA SER A 256 -3.69 20.69 -14.85
C SER A 256 -2.30 20.70 -14.22
N TYR A 257 -1.53 19.62 -14.42
CA TYR A 257 -0.14 19.57 -13.96
C TYR A 257 0.73 20.65 -14.63
N ALA A 258 0.64 20.79 -15.95
CA ALA A 258 1.38 21.79 -16.71
C ALA A 258 1.00 23.22 -16.30
N ALA A 259 -0.28 23.50 -16.12
CA ALA A 259 -0.78 24.80 -15.66
C ALA A 259 -0.29 25.14 -14.25
N ILE A 260 -0.31 24.19 -13.31
CA ILE A 260 0.23 24.40 -11.97
C ILE A 260 1.74 24.64 -12.03
N LYS A 261 2.47 23.87 -12.85
CA LYS A 261 3.91 24.07 -13.03
C LYS A 261 4.25 25.43 -13.62
N TRP A 262 3.44 25.91 -14.57
CA TRP A 262 3.62 27.22 -15.17
C TRP A 262 3.26 28.37 -14.20
N LEU A 263 2.13 28.27 -13.50
CA LEU A 263 1.64 29.30 -12.56
C LEU A 263 2.44 29.37 -11.25
N LYS A 264 3.10 28.27 -10.88
CA LYS A 264 3.79 28.09 -9.59
C LYS A 264 5.16 27.46 -9.80
N HIS A 265 5.92 27.96 -10.76
CA HIS A 265 7.26 27.49 -11.09
C HIS A 265 8.15 27.31 -9.84
N ASP A 266 8.06 28.24 -8.88
CA ASP A 266 8.87 28.22 -7.65
C ASP A 266 8.22 27.46 -6.48
N ALA A 267 6.95 27.05 -6.60
CA ALA A 267 6.24 26.38 -5.51
C ALA A 267 6.22 24.85 -5.64
N LEU A 268 6.55 24.31 -6.81
CA LEU A 268 6.79 22.88 -6.97
C LEU A 268 8.27 22.59 -6.69
N PRO A 269 8.60 21.73 -5.72
CA PRO A 269 9.99 21.33 -5.53
C PRO A 269 10.46 20.61 -6.80
N ASP A 270 11.58 21.08 -7.37
CA ASP A 270 12.18 20.53 -8.60
C ASP A 270 12.58 19.05 -8.45
N GLY A 271 12.54 18.53 -7.23
CA GLY A 271 12.77 17.11 -6.92
C GLY A 271 14.25 16.72 -6.96
N ASN A 272 15.15 17.70 -7.04
CA ASN A 272 16.59 17.54 -7.24
C ASN A 272 16.89 16.58 -8.42
N PRO A 273 16.56 17.00 -9.65
CA PRO A 273 16.61 16.11 -10.81
C PRO A 273 18.03 15.63 -11.11
N LYS A 274 19.05 16.46 -10.83
CA LYS A 274 20.47 16.09 -10.96
C LYS A 274 20.84 14.92 -10.03
N TYR A 275 20.46 15.00 -8.75
CA TYR A 275 20.72 13.92 -7.80
C TYR A 275 19.96 12.64 -8.18
N ARG A 276 18.68 12.75 -8.56
CA ARG A 276 17.88 11.60 -9.01
C ARG A 276 18.50 10.90 -10.22
N LEU A 277 18.83 11.66 -11.27
CA LEU A 277 19.46 11.11 -12.48
C LEU A 277 20.77 10.41 -12.14
N PHE A 278 21.62 11.02 -11.32
CA PHE A 278 22.85 10.38 -10.85
C PHE A 278 22.60 9.05 -10.13
N THR A 279 21.64 9.00 -9.21
CA THR A 279 21.28 7.73 -8.53
C THR A 279 20.77 6.69 -9.52
N TYR A 280 19.97 7.09 -10.52
CA TYR A 280 19.43 6.19 -11.52
C TYR A 280 20.51 5.62 -12.43
N GLU A 281 21.45 6.45 -12.87
CA GLU A 281 22.60 6.05 -13.68
C GLU A 281 23.48 5.04 -12.93
N ARG A 282 23.73 5.27 -11.65
CA ARG A 282 24.52 4.36 -10.82
C ARG A 282 23.81 3.01 -10.61
N THR A 283 22.53 3.02 -10.27
CA THR A 283 21.77 1.76 -10.12
C THR A 283 21.65 1.02 -11.45
N TRP A 284 21.56 1.74 -12.56
CA TRP A 284 21.60 1.15 -13.90
C TRP A 284 22.97 0.53 -14.21
N ALA A 285 24.06 1.20 -13.86
CA ALA A 285 25.40 0.64 -13.98
C ALA A 285 25.55 -0.65 -13.15
N ASP A 286 25.07 -0.66 -11.90
CA ASP A 286 25.05 -1.86 -11.06
C ASP A 286 24.27 -3.02 -11.70
N PHE A 287 23.10 -2.72 -12.29
CA PHE A 287 22.31 -3.70 -13.02
C PHE A 287 23.06 -4.24 -14.25
N THR A 288 23.63 -3.37 -15.08
CA THR A 288 24.35 -3.80 -16.30
C THR A 288 25.59 -4.63 -16.00
N HIS A 289 26.23 -4.42 -14.84
CA HIS A 289 27.35 -5.25 -14.38
C HIS A 289 26.91 -6.66 -13.96
N SER A 290 25.72 -6.81 -13.37
CA SER A 290 25.18 -8.11 -12.93
C SER A 290 23.67 -8.20 -13.23
N PRO A 291 23.28 -8.43 -14.49
CA PRO A 291 21.88 -8.27 -14.90
C PRO A 291 20.96 -9.36 -14.36
N ILE A 292 21.47 -10.55 -14.07
CA ILE A 292 20.63 -11.68 -13.66
C ILE A 292 20.23 -11.57 -12.18
N TRP A 293 21.21 -11.39 -11.29
CA TRP A 293 21.00 -11.42 -9.83
C TRP A 293 21.49 -10.17 -9.09
N GLY A 294 21.94 -9.13 -9.81
CA GLY A 294 22.42 -7.88 -9.21
C GLY A 294 23.55 -8.12 -8.21
N LYS A 295 23.48 -7.40 -7.09
CA LYS A 295 24.32 -7.60 -5.89
C LYS A 295 23.71 -8.59 -4.90
N SER A 296 22.66 -9.33 -5.26
CA SER A 296 21.89 -10.20 -4.35
C SER A 296 21.51 -9.54 -3.02
N PHE A 297 21.14 -8.25 -3.05
CA PHE A 297 20.81 -7.44 -1.87
C PHE A 297 21.90 -7.37 -0.80
N SER A 298 23.16 -7.67 -1.15
CA SER A 298 24.31 -7.55 -0.24
C SER A 298 24.92 -6.14 -0.21
N GLY A 299 24.32 -5.18 -0.92
CA GLY A 299 24.74 -3.77 -0.94
C GLY A 299 24.10 -2.92 0.17
N ALA A 300 24.41 -1.63 0.16
CA ALA A 300 23.77 -0.64 1.03
C ALA A 300 22.37 -0.27 0.54
N GLY A 301 21.42 -0.18 1.48
CA GLY A 301 20.05 0.31 1.23
C GLY A 301 19.97 1.84 1.15
N ALA A 302 20.95 2.55 1.69
CA ALA A 302 21.13 3.98 1.47
C ALA A 302 22.62 4.24 1.24
N GLU A 303 22.98 4.71 0.05
CA GLU A 303 24.38 5.01 -0.27
C GLU A 303 24.78 6.38 0.30
N GLN A 304 25.98 6.47 0.86
CA GLN A 304 26.57 7.74 1.26
C GLN A 304 27.12 8.43 0.01
N PHE A 305 26.62 9.63 -0.32
CA PHE A 305 27.09 10.37 -1.48
C PHE A 305 27.95 11.56 -1.03
N GLY A 306 29.24 11.53 -1.39
CA GLY A 306 30.16 12.65 -1.15
C GLY A 306 30.05 13.80 -2.16
N GLN A 307 29.30 13.60 -3.25
CA GLN A 307 29.31 14.48 -4.43
C GLN A 307 28.31 15.64 -4.36
N PHE A 308 27.33 15.58 -3.44
CA PHE A 308 26.35 16.64 -3.23
C PHE A 308 26.41 17.10 -1.77
N GLN A 309 26.93 18.30 -1.53
CA GLN A 309 26.82 18.98 -0.24
C GLN A 309 25.50 19.75 -0.20
N VAL A 310 24.61 19.36 0.70
CA VAL A 310 23.44 20.18 1.05
C VAL A 310 23.71 20.73 2.44
N ALA A 311 24.05 22.02 2.51
CA ALA A 311 24.30 22.80 3.73
C ALA A 311 25.04 22.04 4.86
N ALA A 312 26.38 22.04 4.78
CA ALA A 312 27.34 21.71 5.85
C ALA A 312 27.66 20.24 6.19
N SER A 313 27.16 19.22 5.47
CA SER A 313 27.73 17.86 5.56
C SER A 313 27.46 16.99 4.32
N THR A 314 28.33 16.01 4.07
CA THR A 314 28.05 14.87 3.18
C THR A 314 26.91 14.05 3.77
N GLN A 315 25.73 14.09 3.16
CA GLN A 315 24.56 13.36 3.65
C GLN A 315 24.48 11.95 3.06
N VAL A 316 24.05 11.00 3.89
CA VAL A 316 23.53 9.69 3.43
C VAL A 316 22.14 9.95 2.90
N LEU A 317 21.99 9.93 1.57
CA LEU A 317 20.71 10.16 0.91
C LEU A 317 20.26 8.83 0.31
N PRO A 318 19.02 8.39 0.58
CA PRO A 318 18.52 7.15 0.01
C PRO A 318 18.38 7.26 -1.50
N SER A 319 18.47 6.13 -2.18
CA SER A 319 18.03 5.98 -3.58
C SER A 319 16.60 6.54 -3.71
N HIS A 320 16.31 7.29 -4.76
CA HIS A 320 14.97 7.83 -4.96
C HIS A 320 14.02 6.84 -5.65
N SER A 321 14.28 5.53 -5.61
CA SER A 321 13.43 4.53 -6.27
C SER A 321 13.67 3.13 -5.72
N ASP A 322 12.69 2.61 -4.99
CA ASP A 322 12.66 1.23 -4.52
C ASP A 322 12.68 0.21 -5.69
N LEU A 323 12.07 0.56 -6.84
CA LEU A 323 12.05 -0.33 -8.02
C LEU A 323 13.43 -0.43 -8.67
N LEU A 324 14.16 0.68 -8.76
CA LEU A 324 15.54 0.63 -9.24
C LEU A 324 16.41 -0.13 -8.24
N ASP A 325 16.20 0.01 -6.95
CA ASP A 325 16.93 -0.78 -5.96
C ASP A 325 16.71 -2.28 -6.13
N ILE A 326 15.46 -2.74 -6.33
CA ILE A 326 15.20 -4.15 -6.62
C ILE A 326 15.91 -4.57 -7.91
N LEU A 327 15.95 -3.72 -8.94
CA LEU A 327 16.64 -4.01 -10.20
C LEU A 327 18.17 -4.09 -10.04
N GLY A 328 18.81 -3.10 -9.41
CA GLY A 328 20.27 -3.09 -9.22
C GLY A 328 20.75 -4.13 -8.21
N GLN A 329 19.96 -4.41 -7.17
CA GLN A 329 20.34 -5.35 -6.12
C GLN A 329 19.90 -6.77 -6.40
N GLY A 330 18.74 -6.99 -7.02
CA GLY A 330 18.19 -8.31 -7.31
C GLY A 330 18.26 -8.73 -8.78
N GLY A 331 18.69 -7.84 -9.68
CA GLY A 331 18.71 -8.10 -11.11
C GLY A 331 17.32 -8.38 -11.70
N LEU A 332 17.30 -9.05 -12.85
CA LEU A 332 16.08 -9.52 -13.50
C LEU A 332 15.30 -10.50 -12.62
N ILE A 333 15.97 -11.38 -11.88
CA ILE A 333 15.27 -12.35 -11.02
C ILE A 333 14.48 -11.61 -9.93
N GLY A 334 15.09 -10.62 -9.26
CA GLY A 334 14.43 -9.81 -8.23
C GLY A 334 13.21 -9.09 -8.77
N MET A 335 13.35 -8.42 -9.92
CA MET A 335 12.23 -7.72 -10.56
C MET A 335 11.14 -8.66 -11.06
N LEU A 336 11.48 -9.82 -11.60
CA LEU A 336 10.50 -10.82 -12.05
C LEU A 336 9.74 -11.39 -10.85
N LEU A 337 10.41 -11.71 -9.75
CA LEU A 337 9.73 -12.18 -8.53
C LEU A 337 8.78 -11.11 -7.97
N PHE A 338 9.22 -9.85 -7.93
CA PHE A 338 8.39 -8.72 -7.49
C PHE A 338 7.16 -8.53 -8.39
N GLY A 339 7.37 -8.42 -9.71
CA GLY A 339 6.29 -8.26 -10.68
C GLY A 339 5.33 -9.45 -10.70
N PHE A 340 5.87 -10.67 -10.62
CA PHE A 340 5.07 -11.89 -10.57
C PHE A 340 4.26 -12.00 -9.27
N ALA A 341 4.83 -11.62 -8.13
CA ALA A 341 4.10 -11.52 -6.87
C ALA A 341 2.91 -10.56 -6.97
N LEU A 342 3.14 -9.33 -7.44
CA LEU A 342 2.09 -8.34 -7.60
C LEU A 342 1.01 -8.79 -8.60
N TRP A 343 1.42 -9.42 -9.71
CA TRP A 343 0.48 -9.98 -10.68
C TRP A 343 -0.37 -11.12 -10.08
N ARG A 344 0.24 -12.05 -9.33
CA ARG A 344 -0.47 -13.15 -8.64
C ARG A 344 -1.51 -12.61 -7.66
N ILE A 345 -1.10 -11.68 -6.79
CA ILE A 345 -1.99 -11.03 -5.82
C ILE A 345 -3.10 -10.28 -6.55
N GLY A 346 -2.74 -9.42 -7.51
CA GLY A 346 -3.68 -8.61 -8.28
C GLY A 346 -4.69 -9.45 -9.06
N ARG A 347 -4.24 -10.52 -9.72
CA ARG A 347 -5.11 -11.48 -10.42
C ARG A 347 -6.07 -12.17 -9.45
N TYR A 348 -5.57 -12.63 -8.31
CA TYR A 348 -6.41 -13.28 -7.30
C TYR A 348 -7.48 -12.32 -6.77
N VAL A 349 -7.08 -11.10 -6.40
CA VAL A 349 -7.98 -10.05 -5.93
C VAL A 349 -9.03 -9.72 -7.00
N TYR A 350 -8.61 -9.51 -8.24
CA TYR A 350 -9.49 -9.18 -9.35
C TYR A 350 -10.53 -10.28 -9.61
N VAL A 351 -10.11 -11.54 -9.77
CA VAL A 351 -11.03 -12.66 -10.02
C VAL A 351 -12.05 -12.79 -8.88
N ASN A 352 -11.62 -12.53 -7.65
CA ASN A 352 -12.45 -12.74 -6.47
C ASN A 352 -13.34 -11.55 -6.08
N TYR A 353 -13.08 -10.38 -6.65
CA TYR A 353 -13.83 -9.18 -6.31
C TYR A 353 -14.60 -8.57 -7.49
N ARG A 354 -14.20 -8.84 -8.75
CA ARG A 354 -14.82 -8.27 -9.96
C ARG A 354 -16.34 -8.45 -10.10
N ALA A 355 -16.91 -9.49 -9.48
CA ALA A 355 -18.33 -9.80 -9.57
C ALA A 355 -19.20 -8.94 -8.63
N ARG A 356 -18.60 -8.22 -7.69
CA ARG A 356 -19.33 -7.30 -6.80
C ARG A 356 -19.54 -5.98 -7.53
N ARG A 357 -20.76 -5.77 -8.03
CA ARG A 357 -21.10 -4.61 -8.84
C ARG A 357 -21.08 -3.32 -8.01
N PRO A 358 -20.60 -2.20 -8.57
CA PRO A 358 -20.64 -0.87 -7.96
C PRO A 358 -22.01 -0.42 -7.46
N ASP A 359 -23.07 -0.90 -8.10
CA ASP A 359 -24.44 -0.43 -7.88
C ASP A 359 -25.11 -1.11 -6.67
N THR A 360 -24.52 -2.17 -6.14
CA THR A 360 -24.92 -2.81 -4.87
C THR A 360 -24.19 -2.25 -3.64
N LEU A 361 -23.27 -1.31 -3.84
CA LEU A 361 -22.33 -0.87 -2.80
C LEU A 361 -22.94 0.27 -1.97
N SER A 362 -23.66 -0.11 -0.91
CA SER A 362 -23.87 0.73 0.28
C SER A 362 -23.23 0.11 1.53
N ARG A 363 -22.46 -0.99 1.35
CA ARG A 363 -21.86 -1.77 2.45
C ARG A 363 -20.46 -1.26 2.76
N THR A 364 -20.15 -1.08 4.04
CA THR A 364 -18.89 -0.50 4.54
C THR A 364 -17.65 -1.26 4.03
N MET A 365 -17.71 -2.59 3.99
CA MET A 365 -16.58 -3.44 3.58
C MET A 365 -16.11 -3.16 2.15
N GLU A 366 -17.03 -2.79 1.26
CA GLU A 366 -16.71 -2.56 -0.14
C GLU A 366 -16.02 -1.21 -0.34
N ALA A 367 -16.43 -0.20 0.43
CA ALA A 367 -15.73 1.08 0.49
C ALA A 367 -14.30 0.90 1.02
N HIS A 368 -14.11 0.09 2.06
CA HIS A 368 -12.77 -0.26 2.56
C HIS A 368 -11.93 -0.95 1.49
N PHE A 369 -12.49 -1.92 0.77
CA PHE A 369 -11.79 -2.59 -0.32
C PHE A 369 -11.33 -1.60 -1.39
N HIS A 370 -12.21 -0.73 -1.89
CA HIS A 370 -11.84 0.20 -2.97
C HIS A 370 -10.79 1.20 -2.53
N TRP A 371 -10.88 1.70 -1.29
CA TRP A 371 -9.84 2.54 -0.70
C TRP A 371 -8.49 1.81 -0.64
N LEU A 372 -8.45 0.63 -0.02
CA LEU A 372 -7.20 -0.10 0.17
C LEU A 372 -6.60 -0.61 -1.15
N ALA A 373 -7.43 -1.09 -2.08
CA ALA A 373 -6.99 -1.50 -3.41
C ALA A 373 -6.40 -0.33 -4.18
N LEU A 374 -7.05 0.84 -4.12
CA LEU A 374 -6.52 2.04 -4.73
C LEU A 374 -5.22 2.49 -4.03
N SER A 375 -5.12 2.39 -2.71
CA SER A 375 -3.87 2.68 -1.98
C SER A 375 -2.72 1.77 -2.43
N CYS A 376 -2.98 0.47 -2.64
CA CYS A 376 -1.98 -0.46 -3.15
C CYS A 376 -1.54 -0.11 -4.58
N LEU A 377 -2.49 0.23 -5.47
CA LEU A 377 -2.18 0.64 -6.85
C LEU A 377 -1.42 1.97 -6.89
N ALA A 378 -1.85 2.94 -6.09
CA ALA A 378 -1.20 4.24 -5.94
C ALA A 378 0.21 4.14 -5.36
N SER A 379 0.51 3.07 -4.61
CA SER A 379 1.84 2.85 -4.08
C SER A 379 2.85 2.48 -5.16
N ILE A 380 2.43 1.96 -6.32
CA ILE A 380 3.32 1.58 -7.43
C ILE A 380 4.16 2.76 -7.95
N PRO A 381 3.57 3.90 -8.35
CA PRO A 381 4.38 5.07 -8.71
C PRO A 381 5.13 5.65 -7.50
N VAL A 382 4.62 5.51 -6.27
CA VAL A 382 5.34 6.01 -5.09
C VAL A 382 6.63 5.23 -4.87
N VAL A 383 6.63 3.89 -4.94
CA VAL A 383 7.85 3.07 -4.88
C VAL A 383 8.76 3.27 -6.09
N ALA A 384 8.19 3.63 -7.26
CA ALA A 384 8.98 3.93 -8.44
C ALA A 384 9.80 5.23 -8.30
N PHE A 385 9.33 6.19 -7.51
CA PHE A 385 9.93 7.53 -7.40
C PHE A 385 10.34 7.93 -5.98
N ASN A 386 10.18 7.03 -5.00
CA ASN A 386 10.57 7.23 -3.61
C ASN A 386 10.93 5.89 -2.92
N PRO A 387 11.82 5.91 -1.92
CA PRO A 387 12.25 4.73 -1.17
C PRO A 387 11.36 4.46 0.05
N ILE A 388 10.07 4.21 -0.17
CA ILE A 388 9.13 3.98 0.94
C ILE A 388 9.28 2.58 1.55
N MET A 389 9.80 1.60 0.80
CA MET A 389 9.99 0.22 1.30
C MET A 389 11.21 0.09 2.21
N LEU A 390 12.11 1.08 2.19
CA LEU A 390 13.22 1.21 3.14
C LEU A 390 12.85 2.02 4.39
N GLN A 391 11.64 2.59 4.44
CA GLN A 391 11.17 3.37 5.57
C GLN A 391 10.18 2.54 6.41
N PRO A 392 10.52 2.16 7.66
CA PRO A 392 9.78 1.14 8.41
C PRO A 392 8.27 1.40 8.58
N GLY A 393 7.86 2.65 8.84
CA GLY A 393 6.45 3.00 8.99
C GLY A 393 5.67 2.87 7.66
N LYS A 394 6.27 3.37 6.57
CA LYS A 394 5.65 3.38 5.24
C LYS A 394 5.64 1.98 4.62
N ALA A 395 6.75 1.26 4.70
CA ALA A 395 6.87 -0.14 4.29
C ALA A 395 5.82 -1.01 4.98
N PHE A 396 5.62 -0.81 6.29
CA PHE A 396 4.58 -1.52 7.03
C PHE A 396 3.18 -1.25 6.51
N LEU A 397 2.81 0.02 6.34
CA LEU A 397 1.48 0.39 5.85
C LEU A 397 1.22 -0.13 4.43
N LEU A 398 2.24 -0.07 3.56
CA LEU A 398 2.19 -0.64 2.22
C LEU A 398 1.86 -2.14 2.27
N TRP A 399 2.72 -2.94 2.91
CA TRP A 399 2.61 -4.39 2.89
C TRP A 399 1.44 -4.92 3.73
N MET A 400 1.05 -4.21 4.79
CA MET A 400 -0.17 -4.45 5.53
C MET A 400 -1.40 -4.27 4.63
N ASN A 401 -1.49 -3.16 3.88
CA ASN A 401 -2.63 -2.89 3.00
C ASN A 401 -2.76 -3.93 1.89
N VAL A 402 -1.65 -4.33 1.28
CA VAL A 402 -1.63 -5.43 0.30
C VAL A 402 -2.20 -6.71 0.93
N GLY A 403 -1.77 -7.02 2.16
CA GLY A 403 -2.28 -8.17 2.90
C GLY A 403 -3.77 -8.06 3.20
N ILE A 404 -4.24 -6.91 3.70
CA ILE A 404 -5.66 -6.69 4.00
C ILE A 404 -6.50 -6.90 2.73
N VAL A 405 -6.16 -6.27 1.60
CA VAL A 405 -6.90 -6.42 0.33
C VAL A 405 -6.96 -7.89 -0.10
N LEU A 406 -5.85 -8.62 0.01
CA LEU A 406 -5.82 -10.05 -0.28
C LEU A 406 -6.74 -10.85 0.67
N GLY A 407 -6.71 -10.55 1.97
CA GLY A 407 -7.57 -11.20 2.97
C GLY A 407 -9.06 -10.95 2.72
N ILE A 408 -9.44 -9.74 2.31
CA ILE A 408 -10.80 -9.42 1.88
C ILE A 408 -11.20 -10.28 0.66
N ALA A 409 -10.32 -10.39 -0.34
CA ALA A 409 -10.58 -11.19 -1.53
C ALA A 409 -10.72 -12.69 -1.21
N MET A 410 -9.91 -13.22 -0.31
CA MET A 410 -10.03 -14.60 0.18
C MET A 410 -11.38 -14.84 0.86
N ARG A 411 -11.81 -13.91 1.71
CA ARG A 411 -13.14 -13.96 2.33
C ARG A 411 -14.27 -13.93 1.30
N CYS A 412 -14.14 -13.11 0.27
CA CYS A 412 -15.10 -13.04 -0.83
C CYS A 412 -15.18 -14.36 -1.63
N ARG A 413 -14.08 -15.09 -1.76
CA ARG A 413 -14.06 -16.42 -2.39
C ARG A 413 -14.79 -17.45 -1.53
N ALA A 414 -14.41 -17.59 -0.26
CA ALA A 414 -15.03 -18.56 0.65
C ALA A 414 -16.55 -18.33 0.78
N ASN A 415 -16.99 -17.07 0.85
CA ASN A 415 -18.42 -16.74 0.88
C ASN A 415 -19.16 -17.15 -0.40
N ARG A 416 -18.48 -17.17 -1.56
CA ARG A 416 -19.10 -17.61 -2.82
C ARG A 416 -19.17 -19.13 -2.90
N GLU A 417 -18.12 -19.84 -2.50
CA GLU A 417 -18.09 -21.30 -2.43
C GLU A 417 -19.11 -21.84 -1.41
N ALA A 418 -19.34 -21.14 -0.30
CA ALA A 418 -20.36 -21.51 0.68
C ALA A 418 -21.81 -21.36 0.15
N VAL A 419 -22.05 -20.41 -0.77
CA VAL A 419 -23.37 -20.20 -1.38
C VAL A 419 -23.60 -21.14 -2.56
N ASN A 420 -22.56 -21.43 -3.33
CA ASN A 420 -22.59 -22.33 -4.48
C ASN A 420 -21.51 -23.42 -4.31
N PRO A 421 -21.75 -24.45 -3.48
CA PRO A 421 -20.83 -25.58 -3.36
C PRO A 421 -20.81 -26.32 -4.71
N THR A 422 -19.70 -26.20 -5.42
CA THR A 422 -19.45 -26.92 -6.68
C THR A 422 -19.14 -28.38 -6.45
#